data_AF-A0AAE6V4T5-F1
#
_entry.id   AF-A0AAE6V4T5-F1
#
_cell.length_a   1.000
_cell.length_b   1.000
_cell.length_c   1.000
_cell.angle_alpha   90.00
_cell.angle_beta   90.00
_cell.angle_gamma   90.00
#
_symmetry.space_group_name_H-M   'P 1'
#
loop_
_entity.id
_entity.type
_entity.pdbx_description
1 polymer ?
#
loop_
_entity_poly.entity_id
_entity_poly.type
_entity_poly.pdbx_seq_one_letter_code
_entity_poly.pdbx_strand_id
1 'polypeptide(L)'
;MTFGLKRLAVHLLSLAYIECRKARRSHIVLSDLSQAYRSTEYSSSRRDVEELYRIAVEGPRGTKRKDLYCPLEAPAARTSNIVQFARQERDERVTALAIDSSMTEQERKAIKHIESASRSPHANPPRRKPLPKATPGETQMAFAKYVEEMKSGKPKKPS
;
A
#
# COMPACT_ATOMS: atom_id res chain seq x y z
N MET A 1 -1.50 16.37 3.70
CA MET A 1 -1.95 15.52 2.55
C MET A 1 -1.43 16.16 1.28
N THR A 2 -0.57 15.43 0.59
CA THR A 2 -0.01 15.65 -0.76
C THR A 2 -0.85 16.56 -1.67
N PHE A 3 -0.28 17.71 -2.03
CA PHE A 3 -0.92 18.72 -2.84
C PHE A 3 -1.23 18.14 -4.23
N GLY A 4 -2.50 18.07 -4.61
CA GLY A 4 -2.90 17.78 -6.00
C GLY A 4 -3.30 16.34 -6.33
N LEU A 5 -3.17 15.32 -5.44
CA LEU A 5 -3.63 13.95 -5.78
C LEU A 5 -5.10 13.89 -6.22
N LYS A 6 -5.98 14.64 -5.56
CA LYS A 6 -7.39 14.75 -5.96
C LYS A 6 -7.54 15.34 -7.37
N ARG A 7 -6.79 16.39 -7.69
CA ARG A 7 -6.79 17.04 -9.02
C ARG A 7 -6.28 16.08 -10.09
N LEU A 8 -5.20 15.37 -9.80
CA LEU A 8 -4.60 14.38 -10.70
C LEU A 8 -5.56 13.20 -10.93
N ALA A 9 -6.25 12.73 -9.88
CA ALA A 9 -7.26 11.69 -9.99
C ALA A 9 -8.46 12.14 -10.85
N VAL A 10 -8.96 13.37 -10.66
CA VAL A 10 -10.03 13.93 -11.50
C VAL A 10 -9.58 14.03 -12.95
N HIS A 11 -8.35 14.51 -13.20
CA HIS A 11 -7.81 14.62 -14.55
C HIS A 11 -7.70 13.24 -15.22
N LEU A 12 -7.22 12.22 -14.50
CA LEU A 12 -7.16 10.85 -15.01
C LEU A 12 -8.55 10.29 -15.34
N LEU A 13 -9.54 10.53 -14.49
CA LEU A 13 -10.93 10.09 -14.72
C LEU A 13 -11.55 10.79 -15.93
N SER A 14 -11.27 12.07 -16.13
CA SER A 14 -11.73 12.81 -17.33
C SER A 14 -11.16 12.20 -18.61
N LEU A 15 -9.86 11.85 -18.63
CA LEU A 15 -9.24 11.20 -19.78
C LEU A 15 -9.77 9.78 -20.00
N ALA A 16 -9.95 9.01 -18.93
CA ALA A 16 -10.53 7.66 -19.00
C ALA A 16 -11.98 7.70 -19.54
N TYR A 17 -12.75 8.74 -19.19
CA TYR A 17 -14.08 8.95 -19.74
C TYR A 17 -14.04 9.20 -21.26
N ILE A 18 -13.08 9.99 -21.74
CA ILE A 18 -12.89 10.24 -23.18
C ILE A 18 -12.58 8.93 -23.92
N GLU A 19 -11.66 8.11 -23.40
CA GLU A 19 -11.32 6.80 -23.98
C GLU A 19 -12.52 5.83 -23.98
N CYS A 20 -13.29 5.81 -22.89
CA CYS A 20 -14.53 5.04 -22.80
C CYS A 20 -15.56 5.47 -23.87
N ARG A 21 -15.72 6.78 -24.09
CA ARG A 21 -16.62 7.32 -25.11
C ARG A 21 -16.16 7.05 -26.53
N LYS A 22 -14.85 7.09 -26.80
CA LYS A 22 -14.28 6.66 -28.09
C LYS A 22 -14.64 5.20 -28.40
N ALA A 23 -14.63 4.34 -27.38
CA ALA A 23 -15.03 2.94 -27.48
C ALA A 23 -16.57 2.70 -27.47
N ARG A 24 -17.39 3.75 -27.52
CA ARG A 24 -18.87 3.71 -27.45
C ARG A 24 -19.43 2.94 -26.24
N ARG A 25 -18.70 2.91 -25.12
CA ARG A 25 -19.16 2.30 -23.87
C ARG A 25 -19.83 3.32 -22.96
N SER A 26 -20.66 2.84 -22.04
CA SER A 26 -21.41 3.64 -21.06
C SER A 26 -20.76 3.66 -19.67
N HIS A 27 -19.77 2.81 -19.43
CA HIS A 27 -19.10 2.66 -18.15
C HIS A 27 -17.58 2.58 -18.35
N ILE A 28 -16.84 3.16 -17.41
CA ILE A 28 -15.38 3.14 -17.40
C ILE A 28 -14.90 1.78 -16.90
N VAL A 29 -13.95 1.17 -17.61
CA VAL A 29 -13.29 -0.08 -17.25
C VAL A 29 -11.83 0.19 -16.89
N LEU A 30 -11.18 -0.72 -16.18
CA LEU A 30 -9.76 -0.61 -15.81
C LEU A 30 -8.83 -0.44 -17.03
N SER A 31 -9.20 -0.97 -18.20
CA SER A 31 -8.47 -0.75 -19.44
C SER A 31 -8.44 0.72 -19.86
N ASP A 32 -9.55 1.45 -19.71
CA ASP A 32 -9.64 2.88 -20.03
C ASP A 32 -8.74 3.71 -19.11
N LEU A 33 -8.74 3.38 -17.81
CA LEU A 33 -7.86 4.01 -16.83
C LEU A 33 -6.39 3.75 -17.16
N SER A 34 -6.05 2.51 -17.54
CA SER A 34 -4.69 2.13 -17.90
C SER A 34 -4.23 2.85 -19.17
N GLN A 35 -5.11 2.99 -20.15
CA GLN A 35 -4.83 3.70 -21.40
C GLN A 35 -4.70 5.22 -21.16
N ALA A 36 -5.62 5.81 -20.39
CA ALA A 36 -5.57 7.21 -19.99
C ALA A 36 -4.29 7.53 -19.20
N TYR A 37 -3.87 6.65 -18.28
CA TYR A 37 -2.63 6.82 -17.51
C TYR A 37 -1.37 6.74 -18.40
N ARG A 38 -1.41 5.94 -19.46
CA ARG A 38 -0.33 5.79 -20.43
C ARG A 38 -0.34 6.86 -21.53
N SER A 39 -1.43 7.60 -21.67
CA SER A 39 -1.59 8.65 -22.69
C SER A 39 -0.54 9.75 -22.56
N THR A 40 -0.30 10.45 -23.67
CA THR A 40 0.58 11.62 -23.72
C THR A 40 0.01 12.78 -22.93
N GLU A 41 -1.32 12.97 -22.96
CA GLU A 41 -2.04 14.01 -22.23
C GLU A 41 -1.85 13.91 -20.71
N TYR A 42 -1.75 12.69 -20.18
CA TYR A 42 -1.50 12.45 -18.76
C TYR A 42 -0.01 12.40 -18.38
N SER A 43 0.92 12.56 -19.31
CA SER A 43 2.36 12.31 -19.07
C SER A 43 2.97 13.19 -17.96
N SER A 44 2.62 14.48 -17.92
CA SER A 44 3.07 15.41 -16.86
C SER A 44 2.48 15.03 -15.51
N SER A 45 1.16 14.84 -15.47
CA SER A 45 0.41 14.41 -14.30
C SER A 45 0.90 13.07 -13.75
N ARG A 46 1.30 12.15 -14.62
CA ARG A 46 1.89 10.86 -14.24
C ARG A 46 3.19 11.04 -13.45
N ARG A 47 4.11 11.89 -13.93
CA ARG A 47 5.36 12.20 -13.23
C ARG A 47 5.10 12.79 -11.85
N ASP A 48 4.09 13.65 -11.73
CA ASP A 48 3.68 14.21 -10.43
C ASP A 48 3.20 13.11 -9.47
N VAL A 49 2.38 12.16 -9.94
CA VAL A 49 1.90 11.03 -9.12
C VAL A 49 3.06 10.13 -8.68
N GLU A 50 3.97 9.79 -9.58
CA GLU A 50 5.14 8.95 -9.28
C GLU A 50 6.06 9.63 -8.25
N GLU A 51 6.28 10.93 -8.38
CA GLU A 51 7.07 11.69 -7.41
C GLU A 51 6.38 11.77 -6.05
N LEU A 52 5.06 11.99 -6.02
CA LEU A 52 4.28 11.98 -4.79
C LEU A 52 4.33 10.62 -4.08
N TYR A 53 4.32 9.53 -4.85
CA TYR A 53 4.50 8.18 -4.30
C TYR A 53 5.91 7.99 -3.72
N ARG A 54 6.95 8.44 -4.44
CA ARG A 54 8.33 8.41 -3.94
C ARG A 54 8.47 9.17 -2.62
N ILE A 55 7.90 10.37 -2.53
CA ILE A 55 7.88 11.19 -1.29
C ILE A 55 7.15 10.46 -0.16
N ALA A 56 6.05 9.76 -0.45
CA ALA A 56 5.31 9.01 0.55
C ALA A 56 6.08 7.79 1.12
N VAL A 57 6.99 7.22 0.33
CA VAL A 57 7.83 6.09 0.73
C VAL A 57 9.13 6.58 1.38
N GLU A 58 9.89 7.43 0.71
CA GLU A 58 11.24 7.85 1.11
C GLU A 58 11.23 9.03 2.09
N GLY A 59 10.11 9.76 2.16
CA GLY A 59 9.98 10.98 2.94
C GLY A 59 10.51 12.22 2.21
N PRO A 60 10.43 13.40 2.85
CA PRO A 60 10.69 14.70 2.22
C PRO A 60 12.16 14.96 1.86
N ARG A 61 13.09 14.11 2.30
CA ARG A 61 14.54 14.33 2.12
C ARG A 61 15.04 13.95 0.72
N GLY A 62 14.31 13.11 -0.01
CA GLY A 62 14.73 12.57 -1.31
C GLY A 62 14.31 13.41 -2.52
N THR A 63 13.35 14.32 -2.37
CA THR A 63 12.75 15.02 -3.52
C THR A 63 13.34 16.41 -3.76
N LYS A 64 13.56 16.76 -5.03
CA LYS A 64 13.88 18.13 -5.46
C LYS A 64 12.61 18.99 -5.62
N ARG A 65 11.43 18.38 -5.63
CA ARG A 65 10.13 19.02 -5.92
C ARG A 65 9.36 19.37 -4.66
N LYS A 66 9.73 20.52 -4.10
CA LYS A 66 9.08 21.09 -2.90
C LYS A 66 7.64 21.55 -3.15
N ASP A 67 7.27 21.80 -4.40
CA ASP A 67 5.91 22.19 -4.83
C ASP A 67 4.86 21.09 -4.59
N LEU A 68 5.27 19.83 -4.63
CA LEU A 68 4.41 18.68 -4.37
C LEU A 68 4.24 18.39 -2.87
N TYR A 69 5.03 19.07 -2.03
CA TYR A 69 5.02 18.89 -0.60
C TYR A 69 3.96 19.77 0.07
N CYS A 70 3.27 19.20 1.06
CA CYS A 70 2.37 19.96 1.91
C CYS A 70 3.17 20.44 3.13
N PRO A 71 3.31 21.76 3.35
CA PRO A 71 4.07 22.28 4.49
C PRO A 71 3.41 22.00 5.84
N LEU A 72 2.15 21.57 5.85
CA LEU A 72 1.43 21.16 7.05
C LEU A 72 1.79 19.72 7.38
N GLU A 73 2.32 19.50 8.59
CA GLU A 73 2.67 18.18 9.08
C GLU A 73 1.46 17.24 9.00
N ALA A 74 1.64 16.12 8.30
CA ALA A 74 0.62 15.07 8.28
C ALA A 74 0.62 14.37 9.65
N PRO A 75 -0.55 13.96 10.17
CA PRO A 75 -0.59 13.17 11.39
C PRO A 75 0.27 11.91 11.24
N ALA A 76 1.11 11.62 12.26
CA ALA A 76 2.08 10.53 12.28
C ALA A 76 1.49 9.13 11.96
N ALA A 77 0.18 8.96 12.11
CA ALA A 77 -0.55 7.74 11.77
C ALA A 77 -0.59 7.38 10.27
N ARG A 78 0.07 8.16 9.38
CA ARG A 78 0.06 7.96 7.91
C ARG A 78 1.44 7.78 7.28
N THR A 79 2.47 7.42 8.04
CA THR A 79 3.76 7.04 7.45
C THR A 79 3.66 5.63 6.87
N SER A 80 4.19 5.40 5.67
CA SER A 80 4.12 4.08 5.03
C SER A 80 5.05 3.09 5.74
N ASN A 81 4.55 1.89 6.07
CA ASN A 81 5.35 0.82 6.67
C ASN A 81 6.30 0.14 5.67
N ILE A 82 6.24 0.53 4.39
CA ILE A 82 6.96 -0.11 3.28
C ILE A 82 8.47 -0.10 3.51
N VAL A 83 9.01 1.02 4.01
CA VAL A 83 10.45 1.11 4.33
C VAL A 83 10.84 0.19 5.47
N GLN A 84 9.97 0.02 6.47
CA GLN A 84 10.21 -0.91 7.58
C GLN A 84 10.20 -2.35 7.09
N PHE A 85 9.22 -2.72 6.25
CA PHE A 85 9.17 -4.05 5.62
C PHE A 85 10.41 -4.34 4.78
N ALA A 86 10.83 -3.41 3.93
CA ALA A 86 12.02 -3.59 3.09
C ALA A 86 13.32 -3.72 3.91
N ARG A 87 13.42 -2.99 5.03
CA ARG A 87 14.54 -3.13 5.98
C ARG A 87 14.51 -4.49 6.66
N GLN A 88 13.35 -4.90 7.17
CA GLN A 88 13.18 -6.19 7.82
C GLN A 88 13.53 -7.34 6.88
N GLU A 89 13.03 -7.34 5.64
CA GLU A 89 13.36 -8.37 4.65
C GLU A 89 14.88 -8.44 4.37
N ARG A 90 15.53 -7.27 4.29
CA ARG A 90 16.99 -7.21 4.12
C ARG A 90 17.71 -7.80 5.33
N ASP A 91 17.29 -7.44 6.54
CA ASP A 91 17.88 -7.92 7.78
C ASP A 91 17.70 -9.43 7.95
N GLU A 92 16.53 -9.97 7.59
CA GLU A 92 16.25 -11.41 7.55
C GLU A 92 17.18 -12.12 6.55
N ARG A 93 17.39 -11.56 5.35
CA ARG A 93 18.32 -12.14 4.37
C ARG A 93 19.77 -12.10 4.87
N VAL A 94 20.19 -11.00 5.48
CA VAL A 94 21.56 -10.84 6.01
C VAL A 94 21.80 -11.80 7.17
N THR A 95 20.84 -11.92 8.09
CA THR A 95 20.95 -12.86 9.22
C THR A 95 21.00 -14.31 8.75
N ALA A 96 20.17 -14.70 7.77
CA ALA A 96 20.21 -16.04 7.17
C ALA A 96 21.58 -16.35 6.54
N LEU A 97 22.16 -15.40 5.78
CA LEU A 97 23.48 -15.56 5.17
C LEU A 97 24.59 -15.61 6.23
N ALA A 98 24.52 -14.77 7.26
CA ALA A 98 25.49 -14.78 8.35
C ALA A 98 25.47 -16.13 9.10
N ILE A 99 24.29 -16.67 9.36
CA ILE A 99 24.12 -18.00 9.97
C ILE A 99 24.75 -19.07 9.05
N ASP A 100 24.38 -19.13 7.77
CA ASP A 100 24.94 -20.13 6.84
C ASP A 100 26.47 -20.05 6.73
N SER A 101 27.02 -18.84 6.74
CA SER A 101 28.47 -18.61 6.65
C SER A 101 29.24 -19.06 7.90
N SER A 102 28.63 -18.99 9.08
CA SER A 102 29.25 -19.36 10.36
C SER A 102 29.10 -20.84 10.69
N MET A 103 28.22 -21.55 9.99
CA MET A 103 28.00 -22.98 10.20
C MET A 103 29.14 -23.85 9.66
N THR A 104 29.46 -24.88 10.42
CA THR A 104 30.33 -25.98 10.00
C THR A 104 29.62 -26.92 9.04
N GLU A 105 30.38 -27.74 8.30
CA GLU A 105 29.82 -28.65 7.30
C GLU A 105 28.85 -29.68 7.90
N GLN A 106 29.09 -30.11 9.15
CA GLN A 106 28.23 -31.05 9.87
C GLN A 106 26.88 -30.41 10.21
N GLU A 107 26.90 -29.17 10.71
CA GLU A 107 25.70 -28.41 11.04
C GLU A 107 24.86 -28.13 9.78
N ARG A 108 25.50 -27.79 8.64
CA ARG A 108 24.76 -27.56 7.38
C ARG A 108 24.07 -28.83 6.89
N LYS A 109 24.70 -29.99 7.03
CA LYS A 109 24.10 -31.29 6.68
C LYS A 109 22.90 -31.62 7.58
N ALA A 110 23.01 -31.34 8.88
CA ALA A 110 21.92 -31.52 9.83
C ALA A 110 20.71 -30.62 9.53
N ILE A 111 20.93 -29.32 9.26
CA ILE A 111 19.84 -28.39 8.91
C ILE A 111 19.14 -28.80 7.62
N LYS A 112 19.87 -29.19 6.57
CA LYS A 112 19.27 -29.69 5.32
C LYS A 112 18.39 -30.93 5.55
N HIS A 113 18.80 -31.82 6.46
CA HIS A 113 18.01 -32.99 6.83
C HIS A 113 16.73 -32.60 7.58
N ILE A 114 16.78 -31.58 8.44
CA ILE A 114 15.61 -31.04 9.16
C ILE A 114 14.66 -30.31 8.20
N GLU A 115 15.17 -29.47 7.30
CA GLU A 115 14.36 -28.74 6.32
C GLU A 115 13.67 -29.66 5.31
N SER A 116 14.35 -30.72 4.88
CA SER A 116 13.74 -31.73 4.00
C SER A 116 12.67 -32.56 4.72
N ALA A 117 12.85 -32.85 6.01
CA ALA A 117 11.85 -33.51 6.84
C ALA A 117 10.64 -32.62 7.17
N SER A 118 10.83 -31.30 7.31
CA SER A 118 9.75 -30.34 7.58
C SER A 118 8.94 -29.98 6.33
N ARG A 119 9.50 -30.15 5.12
CA ARG A 119 8.79 -30.13 3.84
C ARG A 119 7.98 -31.41 3.61
N SER A 120 7.05 -31.73 4.52
CA SER A 120 5.98 -32.68 4.16
C SER A 120 5.12 -32.06 3.05
N PRO A 121 4.52 -32.86 2.14
CA PRO A 121 3.68 -32.33 1.08
C PRO A 121 2.60 -31.45 1.72
N HIS A 122 2.63 -30.16 1.41
CA HIS A 122 1.71 -29.17 1.95
C HIS A 122 0.28 -29.70 1.89
N ALA A 123 -0.24 -30.13 3.03
CA ALA A 123 -1.67 -30.32 3.19
C ALA A 123 -2.27 -28.94 2.96
N ASN A 124 -3.02 -28.79 1.87
CA ASN A 124 -3.70 -27.54 1.55
C ASN A 124 -4.41 -27.05 2.82
N PRO A 125 -4.14 -25.82 3.28
CA PRO A 125 -4.77 -25.33 4.49
C PRO A 125 -6.28 -25.45 4.31
N PRO A 126 -7.01 -26.02 5.29
CA PRO A 126 -8.44 -26.21 5.15
C PRO A 126 -9.08 -24.86 4.83
N ARG A 127 -9.87 -24.81 3.74
CA ARG A 127 -10.60 -23.60 3.35
C ARG A 127 -11.32 -23.06 4.58
N ARG A 128 -10.96 -21.84 5.00
CA ARG A 128 -11.64 -21.16 6.10
C ARG A 128 -13.12 -21.10 5.76
N LYS A 129 -13.97 -21.54 6.70
CA LYS A 129 -15.41 -21.38 6.56
C LYS A 129 -15.70 -19.88 6.40
N PRO A 130 -16.56 -19.47 5.45
CA PRO A 130 -16.90 -18.07 5.26
C PRO A 130 -17.42 -17.50 6.57
N LEU A 131 -16.98 -16.29 6.93
CA LEU A 131 -17.50 -15.62 8.11
C LEU A 131 -19.02 -15.42 7.95
N PRO A 132 -19.79 -15.59 9.03
CA PRO A 132 -21.21 -15.26 9.01
C PRO A 132 -21.39 -13.80 8.62
N LYS A 133 -22.37 -13.53 7.75
CA LYS A 133 -22.72 -12.16 7.37
C LYS A 133 -23.21 -11.43 8.60
N ALA A 134 -22.65 -10.25 8.86
CA ALA A 134 -23.08 -9.39 9.95
C ALA A 134 -24.58 -9.10 9.82
N THR A 135 -25.31 -9.22 10.92
CA THR A 135 -26.72 -8.88 10.95
C THR A 135 -26.91 -7.35 10.86
N PRO A 136 -28.06 -6.86 10.38
CA PRO A 136 -28.31 -5.42 10.26
C PRO A 136 -28.10 -4.66 11.59
N GLY A 137 -28.46 -5.27 12.72
CA GLY A 137 -28.26 -4.68 14.05
C GLY A 137 -26.77 -4.53 14.42
N GLU A 138 -25.94 -5.53 14.12
CA GLU A 138 -24.49 -5.46 14.37
C GLU A 138 -23.82 -4.36 13.55
N THR A 139 -24.25 -4.17 12.30
CA THR A 139 -23.72 -3.10 11.45
C THR A 139 -24.07 -1.70 11.98
N GLN A 140 -25.29 -1.52 12.50
CA GLN A 140 -25.72 -0.26 13.10
C GLN A 140 -24.98 0.05 14.40
N MET A 141 -24.77 -0.95 15.27
CA MET A 141 -24.00 -0.79 16.50
C MET A 141 -22.53 -0.48 16.22
N ALA A 142 -21.92 -1.17 15.24
CA ALA A 142 -20.54 -0.88 14.82
C ALA A 142 -20.40 0.55 14.28
N PHE A 143 -21.38 1.01 13.48
CA PHE A 143 -21.42 2.37 12.97
C PHE A 143 -21.60 3.40 14.07
N ALA A 144 -22.52 3.17 15.01
CA ALA A 144 -22.73 4.06 16.16
C ALA A 144 -21.46 4.20 17.01
N LYS A 145 -20.77 3.08 17.27
CA LYS A 145 -19.50 3.06 18.01
C LYS A 145 -18.39 3.84 17.29
N TYR A 146 -18.30 3.71 15.96
CA TYR A 146 -17.36 4.48 15.15
C TYR A 146 -17.63 5.99 15.20
N VAL A 147 -18.91 6.39 15.16
CA VAL A 147 -19.33 7.79 15.23
C VAL A 147 -19.03 8.40 16.62
N GLU A 148 -19.25 7.63 17.69
CA GLU A 148 -18.90 8.02 19.06
C GLU A 148 -17.38 8.24 19.21
N GLU A 149 -16.57 7.32 18.69
CA GLU A 149 -15.11 7.40 18.73
C GLU A 149 -14.59 8.65 17.99
N MET A 150 -15.16 8.95 16.82
CA MET A 150 -14.87 10.18 16.06
C MET A 150 -15.26 11.48 16.79
N LYS A 151 -16.33 11.45 17.61
CA LYS A 151 -16.75 12.62 18.40
C LYS A 151 -15.89 12.84 19.64
N SER A 152 -15.30 11.78 20.20
CA SER A 152 -14.48 11.85 21.41
C SER A 152 -13.08 12.46 21.21
N GLY A 153 -12.64 12.63 19.96
CA GLY A 153 -11.38 13.31 19.62
C GLY A 153 -11.43 14.81 19.86
N LYS A 154 -11.20 15.27 21.10
CA LYS A 154 -11.04 16.70 21.40
C LYS A 154 -9.83 17.27 20.65
N PRO A 155 -9.94 18.46 20.01
CA PRO A 155 -8.79 19.11 19.40
C PRO A 155 -7.77 19.51 20.46
N LYS A 156 -6.52 19.07 20.32
CA LYS A 156 -5.39 19.56 21.11
C LYS A 156 -5.24 21.06 20.81
N LYS A 157 -5.41 21.92 21.83
CA LYS A 157 -5.14 23.36 21.71
C LYS A 157 -3.65 23.55 21.34
N PRO A 158 -3.32 24.39 20.35
CA PRO A 158 -1.93 24.73 20.07
C PRO A 158 -1.36 25.54 21.24
N SER A 159 -0.21 25.12 21.75
CA SER A 159 0.69 25.93 22.60
C SER A 159 1.61 26.78 21.72
#